data_AF-A0A6C0DJZ5-F1
#
_entry.id   AF-A0A6C0DJZ5-F1
#
_cell.length_a   1.000
_cell.length_b   1.000
_cell.length_c   1.000
_cell.angle_alpha   90.00
_cell.angle_beta   90.00
_cell.angle_gamma   90.00
#
_symmetry.space_group_name_H-M   'P 1'
#
loop_
_entity.id
_entity.type
_entity.pdbx_description
1 polymer ?
#
loop_
_entity_poly.entity_id
_entity_poly.type
_entity_poly.pdbx_seq_one_letter_code
_entity_poly.pdbx_strand_id
1 'polypeptide(L)'
;MDFNTILKILNEEIDLKVESSENIEEKKAIEKKEPLRPKRCQHEGCKVKLMLADFACRCSGFYCSQHRFSEAHKCRFDYKGKGLDTLAKQMQAVIGVKVNKI
;
A
#
# COMPACT_ATOMS: atom_id res chain seq x y z
N MET A 1 -8.38 19.00 34.57
CA MET A 1 -8.97 18.87 33.23
C MET A 1 -9.87 17.66 33.28
N ASP A 2 -11.17 17.87 33.45
CA ASP A 2 -12.12 16.79 33.71
C ASP A 2 -12.40 16.00 32.43
N PHE A 3 -12.54 14.67 32.53
CA PHE A 3 -12.71 13.74 31.41
C PHE A 3 -13.84 14.17 30.44
N ASN A 4 -14.90 14.77 30.98
CA ASN A 4 -16.03 15.29 30.22
C ASN A 4 -15.68 16.48 29.32
N THR A 5 -14.65 17.25 29.68
CA THR A 5 -14.15 18.37 28.87
C THR A 5 -13.42 17.85 27.63
N ILE A 6 -12.68 16.74 27.77
CA ILE A 6 -11.96 16.08 26.68
C ILE A 6 -12.95 15.48 25.67
N LEU A 7 -14.02 14.85 26.15
CA LEU A 7 -15.06 14.30 25.27
C LEU A 7 -15.83 15.37 24.48
N LYS A 8 -16.02 16.56 25.04
CA LYS A 8 -16.67 17.67 24.32
C LYS A 8 -15.79 18.22 23.19
N ILE A 9 -14.50 18.40 23.46
CA ILE A 9 -13.53 18.87 22.45
C ILE A 9 -13.43 17.88 21.27
N LEU A 10 -13.38 16.57 21.57
CA LEU A 10 -13.33 15.54 20.52
C LEU A 10 -14.61 15.50 19.66
N ASN A 11 -15.78 15.83 20.23
CA ASN A 11 -17.03 15.86 19.48
C ASN A 11 -17.15 17.12 18.61
N GLU A 12 -16.71 18.29 19.10
CA GLU A 12 -16.70 19.54 18.31
C GLU A 12 -15.73 19.46 17.10
N GLU A 13 -14.61 18.74 17.22
CA GLU A 13 -13.68 18.48 16.11
C GLU A 13 -14.25 17.57 15.01
N ILE A 14 -15.26 16.76 15.34
CA ILE A 14 -15.94 15.89 14.38
C ILE A 14 -16.97 16.70 13.58
N ASP A 15 -17.70 17.59 14.23
CA ASP A 15 -18.74 18.41 13.59
C ASP A 15 -18.15 19.37 12.52
N LEU A 16 -16.98 19.97 12.79
CA LEU A 16 -16.27 20.82 11.82
C LEU A 16 -15.71 20.05 10.60
N LYS A 17 -15.50 18.73 10.70
CA LYS A 17 -15.07 17.90 9.56
C LYS A 17 -16.24 17.51 8.67
N VAL A 18 -17.41 17.28 9.24
CA VAL A 18 -18.61 16.82 8.52
C VAL A 18 -19.14 17.90 7.57
N GLU A 19 -19.07 19.18 7.95
CA GLU A 19 -19.49 20.30 7.08
C GLU A 19 -18.61 20.51 5.83
N SER A 20 -17.43 19.91 5.77
CA SER A 20 -16.53 19.99 4.60
C SER A 20 -16.71 18.86 3.58
N SER A 21 -17.54 17.85 3.87
CA SER A 21 -17.64 16.62 3.08
C SER A 21 -19.01 16.35 2.42
N GLU A 22 -19.98 17.25 2.56
CA GLU A 22 -21.33 17.06 1.99
C GLU A 22 -21.68 18.06 0.87
N ASN A 23 -20.96 17.98 -0.25
CA ASN A 23 -21.52 18.31 -1.57
C ASN A 23 -20.51 17.97 -2.67
N ILE A 24 -20.70 16.88 -3.42
CA ILE A 24 -20.84 16.83 -4.89
C ILE A 24 -21.41 15.43 -5.22
N GLU A 25 -22.74 15.30 -5.22
CA GLU A 25 -23.41 14.25 -6.00
C GLU A 25 -23.78 14.81 -7.38
N GLU A 26 -23.56 13.94 -8.38
CA GLU A 26 -24.19 13.87 -9.70
C GLU A 26 -23.55 14.51 -10.96
N LYS A 27 -23.31 13.57 -11.90
CA LYS A 27 -23.17 13.67 -13.37
C LYS A 27 -21.75 13.78 -13.95
N LYS A 28 -21.13 12.61 -14.06
CA LYS A 28 -20.54 12.18 -15.35
C LYS A 28 -20.53 10.66 -15.44
N ALA A 29 -21.45 10.12 -16.23
CA ALA A 29 -21.32 8.80 -16.82
C ALA A 29 -20.00 8.77 -17.61
N ILE A 30 -18.97 8.19 -17.01
CA ILE A 30 -17.72 7.86 -17.68
C ILE A 30 -17.75 6.34 -17.79
N GLU A 31 -18.01 5.85 -18.99
CA GLU A 31 -17.60 4.51 -19.41
C GLU A 31 -16.10 4.35 -19.12
N LYS A 32 -15.76 3.95 -17.90
CA LYS A 32 -14.42 3.45 -17.61
C LYS A 32 -14.43 2.00 -18.06
N LYS A 33 -13.97 1.76 -19.29
CA LYS A 33 -13.35 0.48 -19.63
C LYS A 33 -12.26 0.24 -18.59
N GLU A 34 -12.58 -0.50 -17.52
CA GLU A 34 -11.56 -0.96 -16.60
C GLU A 34 -10.48 -1.65 -17.44
N PRO A 35 -9.18 -1.39 -17.22
CA PRO A 35 -8.16 -2.18 -17.86
C PRO A 35 -8.41 -3.63 -17.45
N LEU A 36 -8.90 -4.42 -18.40
CA LEU A 36 -9.28 -5.82 -18.21
C LEU A 36 -8.07 -6.54 -17.65
N ARG A 37 -8.16 -6.88 -16.36
CA ARG A 37 -7.17 -7.68 -15.64
C ARG A 37 -6.75 -8.86 -16.53
N PRO A 38 -5.45 -9.11 -16.74
CA PRO A 38 -5.02 -10.13 -17.67
C PRO A 38 -5.57 -11.49 -17.24
N LYS A 39 -6.23 -12.19 -18.18
CA LYS A 39 -6.84 -13.50 -17.91
C LYS A 39 -5.81 -14.65 -17.90
N ARG A 40 -4.54 -14.36 -18.18
CA ARG A 40 -3.47 -15.37 -18.31
C ARG A 40 -2.18 -14.85 -17.68
N CYS A 41 -1.36 -15.82 -17.26
CA CYS A 41 -0.01 -15.56 -16.75
C CYS A 41 0.81 -14.75 -17.77
N GLN A 42 1.56 -13.77 -17.29
CA GLN A 42 2.41 -12.92 -18.12
C GLN A 42 3.85 -13.45 -18.27
N HIS A 43 4.15 -14.62 -17.72
CA HIS A 43 5.42 -15.30 -17.98
C HIS A 43 5.43 -15.87 -19.41
N GLU A 44 6.55 -15.68 -20.11
CA GLU A 44 6.73 -16.15 -21.48
C GLU A 44 6.49 -17.67 -21.58
N GLY A 45 5.68 -18.11 -22.55
CA GLY A 45 5.32 -19.52 -22.72
C GLY A 45 4.29 -20.07 -21.73
N CYS A 46 3.91 -19.33 -20.67
CA CYS A 46 2.88 -19.77 -19.73
C CYS A 46 1.47 -19.44 -20.23
N LYS A 47 0.63 -20.45 -20.41
CA LYS A 47 -0.77 -20.28 -20.87
C LYS A 47 -1.81 -20.49 -19.77
N VAL A 48 -1.36 -20.59 -18.52
CA VAL A 48 -2.23 -20.81 -17.36
C VAL A 48 -3.21 -19.65 -17.22
N LYS A 49 -4.50 -19.98 -17.10
CA LYS A 49 -5.57 -19.00 -16.89
C LYS A 49 -5.50 -18.48 -15.46
N LEU A 50 -5.60 -17.17 -15.31
CA LEU A 50 -5.65 -16.52 -14.02
C LEU A 50 -7.08 -16.41 -13.49
N MET A 51 -7.24 -16.64 -12.20
CA MET A 51 -8.46 -16.47 -11.44
C MET A 51 -8.59 -15.04 -10.92
N LEU A 52 -9.79 -14.67 -10.44
CA LEU A 52 -10.06 -13.34 -9.90
C LEU A 52 -9.21 -13.00 -8.65
N ALA A 53 -8.76 -14.04 -7.93
CA ALA A 53 -7.96 -13.95 -6.71
C ALA A 53 -6.44 -14.01 -6.95
N ASP A 54 -5.98 -13.99 -8.21
CA ASP A 54 -4.56 -14.16 -8.48
C ASP A 54 -3.73 -12.95 -8.08
N PHE A 55 -2.55 -13.24 -7.57
CA PHE A 55 -1.72 -12.27 -6.87
C PHE A 55 -0.94 -11.40 -7.85
N ALA A 56 -1.10 -10.09 -7.73
CA ALA A 56 -0.24 -9.12 -8.40
C ALA A 56 1.18 -9.17 -7.79
N CYS A 57 2.18 -9.24 -8.65
CA CYS A 57 3.57 -9.03 -8.26
C CYS A 57 3.83 -7.52 -8.06
N ARG A 58 4.91 -7.20 -7.33
CA ARG A 58 5.32 -5.82 -7.03
C ARG A 58 5.83 -5.09 -8.28
N CYS A 59 6.25 -5.84 -9.31
CA CYS A 59 6.54 -5.32 -10.65
C CYS A 59 5.29 -5.02 -11.50
N SER A 60 4.08 -5.05 -10.90
CA SER A 60 2.76 -4.88 -11.55
C SER A 60 2.33 -6.00 -12.50
N GLY A 61 3.12 -7.08 -12.60
CA GLY A 61 2.78 -8.26 -13.38
C GLY A 61 1.81 -9.22 -12.66
N PHE A 62 1.05 -9.99 -13.42
CA PHE A 62 0.15 -11.04 -12.95
C PHE A 62 0.63 -12.42 -13.41
N TYR A 63 0.75 -13.33 -12.45
CA TYR A 63 1.38 -14.64 -12.66
C TYR A 63 0.60 -15.75 -11.95
N CYS A 64 0.69 -16.97 -12.48
CA CYS A 64 0.09 -18.14 -11.83
C CYS A 64 0.89 -18.55 -10.57
N SER A 65 0.39 -19.52 -9.80
CA SER A 65 1.03 -20.00 -8.56
C SER A 65 2.51 -20.36 -8.72
N GLN A 66 2.90 -20.95 -9.85
CA GLN A 66 4.28 -21.34 -10.15
C GLN A 66 5.19 -20.14 -10.48
N HIS A 67 4.65 -19.10 -11.13
CA HIS A 67 5.42 -17.93 -11.57
C HIS A 67 5.25 -16.70 -10.65
N ARG A 68 4.52 -16.85 -9.54
CA ARG A 68 4.25 -15.79 -8.56
C ARG A 68 5.52 -15.27 -7.89
N PHE A 69 6.51 -16.14 -7.68
CA PHE A 69 7.76 -15.78 -7.03
C PHE A 69 8.64 -14.92 -7.93
N SER A 70 9.36 -13.96 -7.34
CA SER A 70 10.19 -12.98 -8.05
C SER A 70 11.28 -13.62 -8.92
N GLU A 71 11.80 -14.77 -8.50
CA GLU A 71 12.83 -15.53 -9.19
C GLU A 71 12.30 -16.16 -10.49
N ALA A 72 11.04 -16.57 -10.51
CA ALA A 72 10.45 -17.32 -11.62
C ALA A 72 10.16 -16.43 -12.86
N HIS A 73 9.98 -15.12 -12.69
CA HIS A 73 9.64 -14.21 -13.79
C HIS A 73 10.65 -13.07 -14.00
N LYS A 74 11.87 -13.20 -13.45
CA LYS A 74 12.91 -12.16 -13.53
C LYS A 74 12.37 -10.77 -13.12
N CYS A 75 11.81 -10.71 -11.90
CA CYS A 75 11.18 -9.49 -11.40
C CYS A 75 12.14 -8.29 -11.45
N ARG A 76 11.71 -7.19 -12.10
CA ARG A 76 12.47 -5.93 -12.17
C ARG A 76 12.40 -5.10 -10.88
N PHE A 77 11.57 -5.51 -9.92
CA PHE A 77 11.35 -4.73 -8.70
C PHE A 77 12.58 -4.79 -7.77
N ASP A 78 13.05 -3.63 -7.31
CA ASP A 78 14.16 -3.56 -6.35
C ASP A 78 13.68 -3.80 -4.91
N TYR A 79 13.78 -5.06 -4.48
CA TYR A 79 13.47 -5.46 -3.12
C TYR A 79 14.50 -4.96 -2.09
N LYS A 80 15.76 -4.79 -2.50
CA LYS A 80 16.83 -4.38 -1.59
C LYS A 80 16.68 -2.93 -1.22
N GLY A 81 16.55 -2.04 -2.20
CA GLY A 81 16.32 -0.61 -1.98
C GLY A 81 15.08 -0.37 -1.13
N LYS A 82 13.94 -0.97 -1.50
CA LYS A 82 12.70 -0.82 -0.72
C LYS A 82 12.81 -1.37 0.71
N GLY A 83 13.56 -2.45 0.90
CA GLY A 83 13.83 -3.01 2.23
C GLY A 83 14.61 -2.03 3.10
N LEU A 84 15.66 -1.43 2.54
CA LEU A 84 16.47 -0.40 3.21
C LEU A 84 15.63 0.83 3.55
N ASP A 85 14.80 1.32 2.61
CA ASP A 85 13.92 2.47 2.86
C ASP A 85 12.93 2.20 4.00
N THR A 86 12.40 0.98 4.06
CA THR A 86 11.46 0.59 5.12
C THR A 86 12.17 0.50 6.46
N LEU A 87 13.36 -0.11 6.49
CA LEU A 87 14.17 -0.22 7.69
C LEU A 87 14.60 1.17 8.20
N ALA A 88 15.06 2.04 7.31
CA ALA A 88 15.47 3.40 7.64
C ALA A 88 14.32 4.22 8.27
N LYS A 89 13.08 4.03 7.79
CA LYS A 89 11.90 4.66 8.39
C LYS A 89 11.56 4.13 9.78
N GLN A 90 11.95 2.89 10.09
CA GLN A 90 11.67 2.25 11.39
C GLN A 90 12.78 2.49 12.43
N MET A 91 14.01 2.74 11.99
CA MET A 91 15.12 2.95 12.91
C MET A 91 15.02 4.29 13.62
N GLN A 92 14.95 4.26 14.96
CA GLN A 92 15.18 5.44 15.78
C GLN A 92 16.68 5.64 15.96
N ALA A 93 17.15 6.87 15.78
CA ALA A 93 18.57 7.19 15.95
C ALA A 93 19.00 6.99 17.40
N VAL A 94 19.95 6.08 17.62
CA VAL A 94 20.58 5.85 18.92
C VAL A 94 21.92 6.56 18.92
N ILE A 95 22.02 7.67 19.65
CA ILE A 95 23.26 8.42 19.83
C ILE A 95 23.62 8.33 21.32
N GLY A 96 24.67 7.58 21.64
CA GLY A 96 25.19 7.43 23.00
C GLY A 96 26.47 8.22 23.20
N VAL A 97 26.57 8.94 24.32
CA VAL A 97 27.81 9.60 24.73
C VAL A 97 28.76 8.54 25.29
N LYS A 98 30.03 8.55 24.85
CA LYS A 98 31.04 7.60 25.29
C LYS A 98 31.35 7.85 26.78
N VAL A 99 31.14 6.84 27.62
CA VAL A 99 31.49 6.91 29.06
C VAL A 99 32.98 6.75 29.26
N ASN A 100 33.55 7.59 30.13
CA ASN A 100 34.97 7.55 30.49
C ASN A 100 35.23 6.48 31.56
N LYS A 101 36.42 5.88 31.48
CA LYS A 101 36.87 4.83 32.40
C LYS A 101 37.11 5.43 33.79
N ILE A 102 36.55 4.79 34.83
CA ILE A 102 36.82 5.06 36.25
C ILE A 102 38.20 4.53 36.60
#